data_AF-A0A252E423-F1
#
_entry.id   AF-A0A252E423-F1
#
_cell.length_a   1.000
_cell.length_b   1.000
_cell.length_c   1.000
_cell.angle_alpha   90.00
_cell.angle_beta   90.00
_cell.angle_gamma   90.00
#
_symmetry.space_group_name_H-M   'P 1'
#
loop_
_entity.id
_entity.type
_entity.pdbx_description
1 polymer ?
#
loop_
_entity_poly.entity_id
_entity_poly.type
_entity_poly.pdbx_seq_one_letter_code
_entity_poly.pdbx_strand_id
1 'polypeptide(L)'
;MTYQNITGSISTQDIQEIKAALQTIQKKLPFLITLSNEERRRLLKMGDKSLAFVNNSVTAAQSNREILPASFDVEELVRDYQLASALTELLTSMRQITEQVDDTLLAVGSEAMSSSLTVYDYVKTAAKKTPGLKTVAEQLGERFKAIKGRSPKVTSTS
;
A
#
# COMPACT_ATOMS: atom_id res chain seq x y z
N MET A 1 -7.56 -20.66 7.36
CA MET A 1 -9.03 -20.59 7.28
C MET A 1 -9.38 -19.82 6.02
N THR A 2 -10.26 -20.35 5.16
CA THR A 2 -10.78 -19.60 4.00
C THR A 2 -11.65 -18.46 4.53
N TYR A 3 -11.43 -17.21 4.11
CA TYR A 3 -12.25 -16.07 4.55
C TYR A 3 -13.67 -16.19 3.97
N GLN A 4 -14.66 -15.64 4.67
CA GLN A 4 -16.05 -15.57 4.21
C GLN A 4 -16.25 -14.34 3.31
N ASN A 5 -17.17 -14.42 2.34
CA ASN A 5 -17.46 -13.31 1.44
C ASN A 5 -17.70 -12.00 2.19
N ILE A 6 -17.07 -10.93 1.71
CA ILE A 6 -17.09 -9.63 2.36
C ILE A 6 -18.36 -8.88 1.94
N THR A 7 -19.24 -8.61 2.91
CA THR A 7 -20.42 -7.75 2.72
C THR A 7 -20.18 -6.41 3.40
N GLY A 8 -19.61 -5.46 2.66
CA GLY A 8 -19.32 -4.11 3.13
C GLY A 8 -19.83 -3.05 2.16
N SER A 9 -20.13 -1.87 2.69
CA SER A 9 -20.44 -0.69 1.89
C SER A 9 -19.77 0.53 2.49
N ILE A 10 -19.37 1.47 1.65
CA ILE A 10 -18.79 2.74 2.04
C ILE A 10 -19.67 3.86 1.49
N SER A 11 -20.08 4.80 2.33
CA SER A 11 -20.92 5.91 1.88
C SER A 11 -20.09 6.95 1.11
N THR A 12 -20.73 7.73 0.25
CA THR A 12 -20.07 8.86 -0.44
C THR A 12 -19.50 9.87 0.56
N GLN A 13 -20.16 10.06 1.70
CA GLN A 13 -19.71 10.93 2.78
C GLN A 13 -18.41 10.39 3.39
N ASP A 14 -18.35 9.11 3.76
CA ASP A 14 -17.15 8.50 4.34
C ASP A 14 -15.96 8.56 3.36
N ILE A 15 -16.19 8.36 2.05
CA ILE A 15 -15.15 8.53 1.03
C ILE A 15 -14.58 9.96 1.05
N GLN A 16 -15.43 10.97 1.18
CA GLN A 16 -15.01 12.37 1.21
C GLN A 16 -14.24 12.68 2.50
N GLU A 17 -14.71 12.19 3.64
CA GLU A 17 -14.06 12.36 4.95
C GLU A 17 -12.67 11.69 4.97
N ILE A 18 -12.56 10.47 4.45
CA ILE A 18 -11.27 9.77 4.32
C ILE A 18 -10.31 10.55 3.42
N LYS A 19 -10.78 11.07 2.27
CA LYS A 19 -9.94 11.90 1.39
C LYS A 19 -9.49 13.19 2.08
N ALA A 20 -10.36 13.83 2.86
CA ALA A 20 -10.01 15.02 3.64
C ALA A 20 -8.99 14.69 4.75
N ALA A 21 -9.10 13.52 5.39
CA ALA A 21 -8.13 13.06 6.38
C ALA A 21 -6.74 12.83 5.74
N LEU A 22 -6.67 12.21 4.55
CA LEU A 22 -5.41 12.05 3.81
C LEU A 22 -4.77 13.40 3.45
N GLN A 23 -5.56 14.39 3.04
CA GLN A 23 -5.06 15.75 2.81
C GLN A 23 -4.58 16.42 4.12
N THR A 24 -5.26 16.16 5.23
CA THR A 24 -4.87 16.68 6.54
C THR A 24 -3.52 16.11 6.97
N ILE A 25 -3.28 14.81 6.76
CA ILE A 25 -1.97 14.17 7.00
C ILE A 25 -0.87 14.88 6.20
N GLN A 26 -1.08 15.11 4.90
CA GLN A 26 -0.10 15.82 4.05
C GLN A 26 0.16 17.25 4.55
N LYS A 27 -0.88 17.98 4.95
CA LYS A 27 -0.73 19.35 5.49
C LYS A 27 0.04 19.39 6.82
N LYS A 28 -0.10 18.35 7.65
CA LYS A 28 0.62 18.24 8.93
C LYS A 28 2.07 17.78 8.76
N LEU A 29 2.42 17.24 7.60
CA LEU A 29 3.76 16.76 7.27
C LEU A 29 4.27 17.47 5.99
N PRO A 30 4.42 18.82 6.01
CA PRO A 30 4.75 19.59 4.81
C PRO A 30 6.17 19.34 4.29
N PHE A 31 7.01 18.64 5.05
CA PHE A 31 8.41 18.32 4.76
C PHE A 31 8.61 16.93 4.14
N LEU A 32 7.53 16.17 3.89
CA LEU A 32 7.67 14.85 3.25
C LEU A 32 8.25 14.98 1.84
N ILE A 33 9.18 14.07 1.53
CA ILE A 33 9.83 13.98 0.22
C ILE A 33 9.57 12.62 -0.41
N THR A 34 9.75 12.54 -1.73
CA THR A 34 9.77 11.28 -2.46
C THR A 34 11.19 10.99 -2.93
N LEU A 35 11.75 9.88 -2.48
CA LEU A 35 13.05 9.39 -2.93
C LEU A 35 12.87 8.46 -4.13
N SER A 36 13.71 8.67 -5.15
CA SER A 36 13.92 7.72 -6.24
C SER A 36 14.51 6.39 -5.73
N ASN A 37 14.42 5.35 -6.56
CA ASN A 37 15.01 4.05 -6.23
C ASN A 37 16.53 4.13 -6.03
N GLU A 38 17.22 5.02 -6.73
CA GLU A 38 18.66 5.22 -6.58
C GLU A 38 19.02 5.90 -5.25
N GLU A 39 18.31 6.98 -4.90
CA GLU A 39 18.52 7.67 -3.62
C GLU A 39 18.29 6.73 -2.44
N ARG A 40 17.20 5.95 -2.47
CA ARG A 40 16.90 4.95 -1.44
C ARG A 40 18.00 3.91 -1.26
N ARG A 41 18.71 3.54 -2.32
CA ARG A 41 19.80 2.55 -2.28
C ARG A 41 21.07 3.13 -1.66
N ARG A 42 21.33 4.43 -1.85
CA ARG A 42 22.54 5.12 -1.39
C ARG A 42 22.51 5.55 0.07
N LEU A 43 21.31 5.81 0.62
CA LEU A 43 21.17 6.26 2.00
C LEU A 43 21.53 5.17 3.03
N LEU A 44 22.19 5.59 4.12
CA LEU A 44 22.33 4.78 5.32
C LEU A 44 20.96 4.55 5.93
N LYS A 45 20.64 3.27 6.20
CA LYS A 45 19.29 2.89 6.63
C LYS A 45 19.25 2.70 8.13
N MET A 46 18.30 3.37 8.76
CA MET A 46 17.93 3.09 10.14
C MET A 46 16.79 2.07 10.18
N GLY A 47 17.12 0.78 10.21
CA GLY A 47 16.18 -0.29 10.61
C GLY A 47 16.20 -0.55 12.12
N ASP A 48 15.49 -1.58 12.58
CA ASP A 48 15.28 -1.87 14.01
C ASP A 48 16.58 -1.95 14.82
N LYS A 49 17.60 -2.65 14.29
CA LYS A 49 18.91 -2.81 14.97
C LYS A 49 19.67 -1.49 15.10
N SER A 50 19.58 -0.64 14.09
CA SER A 50 20.23 0.68 14.07
C SER A 50 19.48 1.72 14.89
N LEU A 51 18.19 1.54 15.17
CA LEU A 51 17.43 2.48 16.01
C LEU A 51 17.99 2.52 17.43
N ALA A 52 18.28 1.36 18.02
CA ALA A 52 18.93 1.26 19.32
C ALA A 52 20.34 1.89 19.30
N PHE A 53 21.09 1.69 18.23
CA PHE A 53 22.40 2.32 18.05
C PHE A 53 22.29 3.85 18.03
N VAL A 54 21.42 4.42 17.19
CA VAL A 54 21.25 5.87 17.09
C VAL A 54 20.76 6.46 18.41
N ASN A 55 19.83 5.82 19.11
CA ASN A 55 19.37 6.28 20.42
C ASN A 55 20.52 6.35 21.46
N ASN A 56 21.36 5.31 21.49
CA ASN A 56 22.53 5.29 22.37
C ASN A 56 23.56 6.35 21.95
N SER A 57 23.75 6.57 20.65
CA SER A 57 24.62 7.62 20.13
C SER A 57 24.13 9.02 20.51
N VAL A 58 22.82 9.29 20.41
CA VAL A 58 22.19 10.55 20.87
C VAL A 58 22.46 10.76 22.36
N THR A 59 22.21 9.73 23.18
CA THR A 59 22.44 9.79 24.63
C THR A 59 23.91 10.05 24.97
N ALA A 60 24.84 9.38 24.29
CA ALA A 60 26.27 9.57 24.47
C ALA A 60 26.72 10.98 24.06
N ALA A 61 26.23 11.47 22.92
CA ALA A 61 26.54 12.81 22.41
C ALA A 61 26.04 13.92 23.34
N GLN A 62 24.84 13.77 23.91
CA GLN A 62 24.29 14.75 24.86
C GLN A 62 25.04 14.75 26.19
N SER A 63 25.45 13.57 26.67
CA SER A 63 26.14 13.42 27.96
C SER A 63 27.61 13.81 27.91
N ASN A 64 28.24 13.74 26.74
CA ASN A 64 29.67 13.96 26.55
C ASN A 64 29.89 14.91 25.35
N ARG A 65 29.41 16.15 25.44
CA ARG A 65 29.51 17.09 24.30
C ARG A 65 30.95 17.48 23.99
N GLU A 66 31.82 17.47 24.98
CA GLU A 66 33.22 17.88 24.91
C GLU A 66 34.11 16.93 24.08
N ILE A 67 33.70 15.67 23.88
CA ILE A 67 34.43 14.72 23.02
C ILE A 67 34.14 14.96 21.53
N LEU A 68 33.11 15.76 21.21
CA LEU A 68 32.71 16.05 19.84
C LEU A 68 33.41 17.33 19.34
N PRO A 69 33.75 17.41 18.05
CA PRO A 69 34.24 18.64 17.45
C PRO A 69 33.25 19.79 17.63
N ALA A 70 33.73 21.02 17.79
CA ALA A 70 32.87 22.20 17.91
C ALA A 70 31.94 22.44 16.71
N SER A 71 32.24 21.84 15.56
CA SER A 71 31.41 21.89 14.35
C SER A 71 30.27 20.88 14.34
N PHE A 72 30.19 19.97 15.31
CA PHE A 72 29.16 18.93 15.36
C PHE A 72 27.91 19.47 16.06
N ASP A 73 26.77 19.45 15.38
CA ASP A 73 25.49 19.89 15.93
C ASP A 73 24.77 18.72 16.63
N VAL A 74 24.95 18.63 17.96
CA VAL A 74 24.29 17.63 18.79
C VAL A 74 22.77 17.80 18.79
N GLU A 75 22.29 19.04 18.71
CA GLU A 75 20.86 19.31 18.74
C GLU A 75 20.19 18.90 17.43
N GLU A 76 20.89 19.01 16.31
CA GLU A 76 20.40 18.51 15.02
C GLU A 76 20.29 16.98 15.02
N LEU A 77 21.30 16.26 15.54
CA LEU A 77 21.22 14.81 15.70
C LEU A 77 20.00 14.40 16.54
N VAL A 78 19.70 15.13 17.62
CA VAL A 78 18.54 14.87 18.48
C VAL A 78 17.25 15.11 17.71
N ARG A 79 17.13 16.22 16.97
CA ARG A 79 15.96 16.54 16.14
C ARG A 79 15.71 15.47 15.07
N ASP A 80 16.76 15.05 14.37
CA ASP A 80 16.69 14.01 13.35
C ASP A 80 16.21 12.67 13.93
N TYR A 81 16.76 12.27 15.08
CA TYR A 81 16.36 11.04 15.74
C TYR A 81 14.89 11.07 16.18
N GLN A 82 14.45 12.17 16.80
CA GLN A 82 13.06 12.35 17.23
C GLN A 82 12.10 12.32 16.04
N LEU A 83 12.44 13.00 14.95
CA LEU A 83 11.63 13.01 13.73
C LEU A 83 11.56 11.61 13.10
N ALA A 84 12.69 10.91 12.98
CA ALA A 84 12.74 9.56 12.44
C ALA A 84 11.93 8.57 13.27
N SER A 85 11.95 8.68 14.59
CA SER A 85 11.14 7.87 15.50
C SER A 85 9.63 8.11 15.27
N ALA A 86 9.19 9.37 15.29
CA ALA A 86 7.80 9.73 15.05
C ALA A 86 7.29 9.28 13.68
N LEU A 87 8.09 9.45 12.62
CA LEU A 87 7.76 8.99 11.28
C LEU A 87 7.68 7.46 11.18
N THR A 88 8.49 6.73 11.95
CA THR A 88 8.46 5.26 11.98
C THR A 88 7.14 4.74 12.56
N GLU A 89 6.68 5.35 13.66
CA GLU A 89 5.39 5.01 14.28
C GLU A 89 4.21 5.30 13.33
N LEU A 90 4.18 6.49 12.74
CA LEU A 90 3.15 6.87 11.78
C LEU A 90 3.15 5.96 10.55
N LEU A 91 4.32 5.65 9.99
CA LEU A 91 4.46 4.78 8.83
C LEU A 91 3.96 3.36 9.13
N THR A 92 4.22 2.84 10.33
CA THR A 92 3.75 1.52 10.74
C THR A 92 2.22 1.47 10.75
N SER A 93 1.57 2.49 11.34
CA SER A 93 0.11 2.59 11.36
C SER A 93 -0.49 2.73 9.96
N MET A 94 0.12 3.55 9.10
CA MET A 94 -0.32 3.71 7.71
C MET A 94 -0.18 2.41 6.89
N ARG A 95 0.89 1.64 7.10
CA ARG A 95 1.11 0.36 6.44
C ARG A 95 0.06 -0.66 6.82
N GLN A 96 -0.29 -0.77 8.10
CA GLN A 96 -1.33 -1.70 8.55
C GLN A 96 -2.68 -1.42 7.87
N ILE A 97 -3.10 -0.16 7.81
CA ILE A 97 -4.34 0.23 7.11
C ILE A 97 -4.23 -0.07 5.62
N THR A 98 -3.08 0.24 5.01
CA THR A 98 -2.85 -0.02 3.58
C THR A 98 -2.96 -1.51 3.26
N GLU A 99 -2.36 -2.37 4.07
CA GLU A 99 -2.42 -3.83 3.94
C GLU A 99 -3.86 -4.34 4.07
N GLN A 100 -4.61 -3.88 5.08
CA GLN A 100 -6.03 -4.25 5.24
C GLN A 100 -6.89 -3.82 4.06
N VAL A 101 -6.65 -2.62 3.51
CA VAL A 101 -7.37 -2.13 2.32
C VAL A 101 -7.00 -2.95 1.08
N ASP A 102 -5.72 -3.25 0.87
CA ASP A 102 -5.23 -4.04 -0.26
C ASP A 102 -5.77 -5.47 -0.23
N ASP A 103 -5.69 -6.13 0.93
CA ASP A 103 -6.24 -7.48 1.13
C ASP A 103 -7.75 -7.52 0.90
N THR A 104 -8.49 -6.53 1.43
CA THR A 104 -9.94 -6.42 1.24
C THR A 104 -10.27 -6.17 -0.23
N LEU A 105 -9.51 -5.31 -0.92
CA LEU A 105 -9.69 -5.03 -2.34
C LEU A 105 -9.46 -6.28 -3.19
N LEU A 106 -8.42 -7.06 -2.89
CA LEU A 106 -8.14 -8.33 -3.55
C LEU A 106 -9.27 -9.33 -3.32
N ALA A 107 -9.77 -9.43 -2.09
CA ALA A 107 -10.86 -10.32 -1.73
C ALA A 107 -12.16 -9.98 -2.48
N VAL A 108 -12.66 -8.75 -2.36
CA VAL A 108 -13.91 -8.34 -3.04
C VAL A 108 -13.79 -8.37 -4.56
N GLY A 109 -12.59 -8.09 -5.10
CA GLY A 109 -12.30 -8.21 -6.52
C GLY A 109 -12.36 -9.66 -7.01
N SER A 110 -11.82 -10.60 -6.23
CA SER A 110 -11.90 -12.04 -6.50
C SER A 110 -13.34 -12.54 -6.46
N GLU A 111 -14.12 -12.12 -5.46
CA GLU A 111 -15.55 -12.43 -5.34
C GLU A 111 -16.33 -11.93 -6.56
N ALA A 112 -16.15 -10.66 -6.93
CA ALA A 112 -16.80 -10.07 -8.10
C ALA A 112 -16.42 -10.78 -9.41
N MET A 113 -15.15 -11.18 -9.56
CA MET A 113 -14.67 -11.92 -10.72
C MET A 113 -15.30 -13.32 -10.79
N SER A 114 -15.34 -14.04 -9.68
CA SER A 114 -15.97 -15.37 -9.59
C SER A 114 -17.46 -15.32 -9.96
N SER A 115 -18.20 -14.36 -9.41
CA SER A 115 -19.60 -14.13 -9.79
C SER A 115 -19.75 -13.75 -11.27
N SER A 116 -18.85 -12.95 -11.82
CA SER A 116 -18.87 -12.56 -13.24
C SER A 116 -18.64 -13.75 -14.18
N LEU A 117 -17.75 -14.68 -13.81
CA LEU A 117 -17.54 -15.92 -14.58
C LEU A 117 -18.78 -16.80 -14.56
N THR A 118 -19.43 -16.91 -13.39
CA THR A 118 -20.69 -17.63 -13.24
C THR A 118 -21.78 -17.03 -14.13
N VAL A 119 -21.92 -15.70 -14.13
CA VAL A 119 -22.84 -14.99 -15.02
C VAL A 119 -22.53 -15.26 -16.49
N TYR A 120 -21.26 -15.22 -16.90
CA TYR A 120 -20.85 -15.52 -18.26
C TYR A 120 -21.26 -16.93 -18.71
N ASP A 121 -21.06 -17.95 -17.85
CA ASP A 121 -21.47 -19.33 -18.15
C ASP A 121 -22.98 -19.46 -18.32
N TYR A 122 -23.78 -18.79 -17.49
CA TYR A 122 -25.23 -18.72 -17.64
C TYR A 122 -25.64 -18.02 -18.93
N VAL A 123 -25.06 -16.86 -19.25
CA VAL A 123 -25.35 -16.11 -20.48
C VAL A 123 -25.01 -16.94 -21.71
N LYS A 124 -23.85 -17.61 -21.73
CA LYS A 124 -23.44 -18.51 -22.82
C LYS A 124 -24.41 -19.68 -22.98
N THR A 125 -24.92 -20.24 -21.89
CA THR A 125 -25.89 -21.33 -21.91
C THR A 125 -27.24 -20.86 -22.44
N ALA A 126 -27.73 -19.71 -21.95
CA ALA A 126 -29.01 -19.13 -22.35
C ALA A 126 -29.01 -18.64 -23.80
N ALA A 127 -27.89 -18.13 -24.32
CA ALA A 127 -27.72 -17.70 -25.71
C ALA A 127 -28.00 -18.80 -26.75
N LYS A 128 -27.94 -20.08 -26.36
CA LYS A 128 -28.32 -21.21 -27.23
C LYS A 128 -29.83 -21.25 -27.53
N LYS A 129 -30.65 -20.73 -26.60
CA LYS A 129 -32.12 -20.80 -26.66
C LYS A 129 -32.78 -19.44 -26.86
N THR A 130 -32.09 -18.36 -26.48
CA THR A 130 -32.62 -16.99 -26.54
C THR A 130 -31.82 -16.16 -27.55
N PRO A 131 -32.39 -15.81 -28.73
CA PRO A 131 -31.68 -15.09 -29.79
C PRO A 131 -31.02 -13.78 -29.35
N GLY A 132 -31.65 -13.02 -28.45
CA GLY A 132 -31.14 -11.73 -27.95
C GLY A 132 -29.89 -11.82 -27.05
N LEU A 133 -29.52 -13.00 -26.56
CA LEU A 133 -28.35 -13.18 -25.68
C LEU A 133 -27.08 -13.56 -26.43
N LYS A 134 -27.15 -13.85 -27.74
CA LYS A 134 -25.98 -14.23 -28.55
C LYS A 134 -24.92 -13.14 -28.57
N THR A 135 -25.33 -11.91 -28.87
CA THR A 135 -24.42 -10.75 -28.90
C THR A 135 -23.78 -10.48 -27.53
N VAL A 136 -24.54 -10.66 -26.44
CA VAL A 136 -24.02 -10.49 -25.07
C VAL A 136 -22.99 -11.57 -24.73
N ALA A 137 -23.27 -12.83 -25.09
CA ALA A 137 -22.34 -13.93 -24.89
C ALA A 137 -21.03 -13.76 -25.67
N GLU A 138 -21.11 -13.28 -26.91
CA GLU A 138 -19.94 -12.98 -27.75
C GLU A 138 -19.09 -11.86 -27.14
N GLN A 139 -19.72 -10.76 -26.72
CA GLN A 139 -19.02 -9.64 -26.08
C GLN A 139 -18.29 -10.06 -24.79
N LEU A 140 -18.97 -10.79 -23.90
CA LEU A 140 -18.34 -11.32 -22.68
C LEU A 140 -17.23 -12.33 -23.00
N GLY A 141 -17.41 -13.15 -24.04
CA GLY A 141 -16.41 -14.10 -24.51
C GLY A 141 -15.12 -13.44 -25.00
N GLU A 142 -15.22 -12.34 -25.76
CA GLU A 142 -14.05 -11.56 -26.20
C GLU A 142 -13.30 -10.96 -25.00
N ARG A 143 -14.03 -10.42 -24.00
CA ARG A 143 -13.42 -9.91 -22.77
C ARG A 143 -12.72 -11.02 -21.97
N PHE A 144 -13.34 -12.19 -21.83
CA PHE A 144 -12.75 -13.33 -21.14
C PHE A 144 -11.48 -13.85 -21.83
N LYS A 145 -11.47 -13.94 -23.17
CA LYS A 145 -10.27 -14.29 -23.95
C LYS A 145 -9.14 -13.29 -23.73
N ALA A 146 -9.45 -11.99 -23.75
CA ALA A 146 -8.46 -10.93 -23.52
C ALA A 146 -7.80 -11.03 -22.12
N ILE A 147 -8.57 -11.44 -21.10
CA ILE A 147 -8.04 -11.66 -19.75
C ILE A 147 -7.15 -12.92 -19.70
N LYS A 148 -7.57 -14.03 -20.34
CA LYS A 148 -6.74 -15.26 -20.43
C LYS A 148 -5.45 -15.06 -21.23
N GLY A 149 -5.46 -14.21 -22.27
CA GLY A 149 -4.28 -13.90 -23.07
C GLY A 149 -3.24 -13.02 -22.36
N ARG A 150 -3.60 -12.42 -21.21
CA ARG A 150 -2.74 -11.56 -20.40
C ARG A 150 -2.08 -12.25 -19.21
N SER A 151 -2.20 -13.59 -19.06
CA SER A 151 -1.46 -14.32 -18.03
C SER A 151 0.02 -13.92 -18.05
N PRO A 152 0.57 -13.37 -16.95
CA PRO A 152 1.96 -12.92 -16.93
C PRO A 152 2.87 -14.12 -17.17
N LYS A 153 3.84 -13.97 -18.08
CA LYS A 153 5.03 -14.80 -18.09
C LYS A 153 5.72 -14.52 -16.76
N VAL A 154 5.57 -15.42 -15.79
CA VAL A 154 6.28 -15.35 -14.50
C VAL A 154 7.76 -15.40 -14.83
N THR A 155 8.42 -14.25 -14.91
CA THR A 155 9.88 -14.17 -14.86
C THR A 155 10.28 -14.52 -13.45
N SER A 156 10.52 -15.81 -13.22
CA SER A 156 11.35 -16.29 -12.13
C SER A 156 12.75 -15.72 -12.32
N THR A 157 13.03 -14.57 -11.72
CA THR A 157 14.41 -14.13 -11.51
C THR A 157 14.99 -14.94 -10.36
N SER A 158 16.06 -15.66 -10.71
CA SER A 158 17.00 -16.36 -9.84
C SER A 158 17.70 -15.42 -8.86
#